data_AF-A0A4Q6BVV3-F1
#
_entry.id   AF-A0A4Q6BVV3-F1
#
_cell.length_a   1.000
_cell.length_b   1.000
_cell.length_c   1.000
_cell.angle_alpha   90.00
_cell.angle_beta   90.00
_cell.angle_gamma   90.00
#
_symmetry.space_group_name_H-M   'P 1'
#
loop_
_entity.id
_entity.type
_entity.pdbx_description
1 polymer ?
#
loop_
_entity_poly.entity_id
_entity_poly.type
_entity_poly.pdbx_seq_one_letter_code
_entity_poly.pdbx_strand_id
1 'polypeptide(L)'
;MQYKKDKIDFIVDPTSAPSLLESSNYRLIHPNFDLYKDHIAVSMIQSDDITIVKYSRKEGSQKGAYTYDYFNLSELEIGSFDQSQGASHSEELNGAALEARMLAEDFGQ
;
A
#
# COMPACT_ATOMS: atom_id res chain seq x y z
N MET A 1 10.53 -4.31 -4.13
CA MET A 1 11.02 -3.51 -5.27
C MET A 1 10.17 -3.73 -6.54
N GLN A 2 8.83 -3.79 -6.43
CA GLN A 2 7.95 -4.11 -7.57
C GLN A 2 7.39 -2.87 -8.31
N TYR A 3 7.41 -1.70 -7.66
CA TYR A 3 6.71 -0.50 -8.15
C TYR A 3 7.59 0.46 -8.97
N LYS A 4 8.84 0.70 -8.54
CA LYS A 4 9.75 1.63 -9.25
C LYS A 4 10.28 1.07 -10.57
N LYS A 5 10.78 -0.18 -10.57
CA LYS A 5 11.46 -0.81 -11.73
C LYS A 5 12.32 0.21 -12.50
N ASP A 6 12.17 0.29 -13.82
CA ASP A 6 12.85 1.23 -14.70
C ASP A 6 12.01 2.47 -15.03
N LYS A 7 10.85 2.65 -14.38
CA LYS A 7 9.99 3.81 -14.62
C LYS A 7 10.63 5.06 -14.07
N ILE A 8 10.66 6.11 -14.88
CA ILE A 8 11.13 7.45 -14.50
C ILE A 8 10.03 8.51 -14.66
N ASP A 9 8.79 8.08 -14.91
CA ASP A 9 7.64 8.94 -15.24
C ASP A 9 7.27 9.91 -14.09
N PHE A 10 7.78 9.63 -12.88
CA PHE A 10 7.66 10.50 -11.73
C PHE A 10 8.63 11.70 -11.77
N ILE A 11 9.60 11.73 -12.68
CA ILE A 11 10.52 12.85 -12.89
C ILE A 11 9.97 13.71 -14.04
N VAL A 12 9.84 15.02 -13.82
CA VAL A 12 9.27 15.96 -14.79
C VAL A 12 10.26 16.25 -15.93
N ASP A 13 11.50 16.57 -15.57
CA ASP A 13 12.62 16.79 -16.48
C ASP A 13 13.83 15.96 -16.01
N PRO A 14 14.03 14.77 -16.59
CA PRO A 14 15.15 13.91 -16.23
C PRO A 14 16.47 14.32 -16.88
N THR A 15 16.48 15.30 -17.80
CA THR A 15 17.64 15.64 -18.62
C THR A 15 18.44 16.82 -18.08
N SER A 16 17.78 17.71 -17.33
CA SER A 16 18.39 18.88 -16.72
C SER A 16 18.97 18.56 -15.34
N ALA A 17 20.30 18.62 -15.21
CA ALA A 17 20.99 18.40 -13.94
C ALA A 17 20.55 19.37 -12.82
N PRO A 18 20.32 20.68 -13.07
CA PRO A 18 19.73 21.56 -12.07
C PRO A 18 18.35 21.11 -11.60
N SER A 19 17.49 20.66 -12.52
CA SER A 19 16.13 20.23 -12.18
C SER A 19 16.12 19.01 -11.24
N LEU A 20 17.14 18.14 -11.31
CA LEU A 20 17.27 16.97 -10.41
C LEU A 20 17.55 17.35 -8.94
N LEU A 21 17.86 18.62 -8.65
CA LEU A 21 18.07 19.11 -7.29
C LEU A 21 16.83 19.79 -6.72
N GLU A 22 15.73 19.85 -7.49
CA GLU A 22 14.53 20.57 -7.12
C GLU A 22 13.39 19.60 -6.74
N SER A 23 12.75 19.88 -5.61
CA SER A 23 11.56 19.15 -5.14
C SER A 23 10.49 19.06 -6.23
N SER A 24 10.24 20.17 -6.94
CA SER A 24 9.19 20.29 -7.95
C SER A 24 9.39 19.39 -9.17
N ASN A 25 10.62 18.91 -9.41
CA ASN A 25 10.92 18.01 -10.51
C ASN A 25 10.45 16.57 -10.26
N TYR A 26 9.97 16.27 -9.06
CA TYR A 26 9.46 14.96 -8.66
C TYR A 26 7.96 15.03 -8.39
N ARG A 27 7.18 14.19 -9.08
CA ARG A 27 5.73 14.02 -8.86
C ARG A 27 5.43 13.27 -7.56
N LEU A 28 6.37 12.44 -7.12
CA LEU A 28 6.30 11.73 -5.84
C LEU A 28 6.92 12.56 -4.71
N ILE A 29 6.64 12.13 -3.48
CA ILE A 29 7.32 12.63 -2.28
C ILE A 29 8.78 12.18 -2.34
N HIS A 30 9.69 13.12 -2.55
CA HIS A 30 11.11 12.84 -2.65
C HIS A 30 11.75 12.86 -1.25
N PRO A 31 12.45 11.79 -0.83
CA PRO A 31 12.93 11.63 0.55
C PRO A 31 13.94 12.70 0.99
N ASN A 32 14.68 13.29 0.04
CA ASN A 32 15.66 14.34 0.36
C ASN A 32 15.09 15.75 0.32
N PHE A 33 13.94 15.96 -0.33
CA PHE A 33 13.41 17.30 -0.62
C PHE A 33 12.04 17.57 0.00
N ASP A 34 11.32 16.51 0.37
CA ASP A 34 9.98 16.58 0.92
C ASP A 34 9.92 15.88 2.28
N LEU A 35 9.17 16.44 3.21
CA LEU A 35 8.80 15.76 4.44
C LEU A 35 7.52 14.96 4.20
N TYR A 36 7.60 13.63 4.24
CA TYR A 36 6.44 12.77 3.94
C TYR A 36 5.20 13.14 4.76
N LYS A 37 5.38 13.53 6.03
CA LYS A 37 4.31 13.89 6.95
C LYS A 37 3.49 15.10 6.47
N ASP A 38 4.01 15.91 5.56
CA ASP A 38 3.29 17.05 4.98
C ASP A 38 2.35 16.61 3.85
N HIS A 39 2.50 15.37 3.37
CA HIS A 39 1.77 14.83 2.22
C HIS A 39 0.91 13.60 2.55
N ILE A 40 1.37 12.73 3.43
CA ILE A 40 0.71 11.49 3.85
C ILE A 40 0.77 11.39 5.37
N ALA A 41 -0.38 11.18 6.00
CA ALA A 41 -0.47 10.76 7.38
C ALA A 41 -0.39 9.24 7.46
N VAL A 42 0.39 8.72 8.40
CA VAL A 42 0.49 7.29 8.68
C VAL A 42 -0.12 7.04 10.05
N SER A 43 -1.11 6.16 10.10
CA SER A 43 -1.74 5.72 11.35
C SER A 43 -1.46 4.23 11.54
N MET A 44 -0.98 3.86 12.71
CA MET A 44 -0.66 2.48 13.06
C MET A 44 -1.44 2.09 14.31
N ILE A 45 -2.08 0.93 14.27
CA ILE A 45 -2.74 0.31 15.41
C ILE A 45 -2.08 -1.06 15.61
N GLN A 46 -1.60 -1.31 16.82
CA GLN A 46 -1.03 -2.59 17.21
C GLN A 46 -1.83 -3.17 18.37
N SER A 47 -2.24 -4.44 18.24
CA SER A 47 -2.93 -5.20 19.29
C SER A 47 -2.35 -6.62 19.28
N ASP A 48 -1.62 -6.98 20.34
CA ASP A 48 -0.88 -8.25 20.42
C ASP A 48 -0.02 -8.49 19.16
N ASP A 49 -0.29 -9.57 18.42
CA ASP A 49 0.44 -9.96 17.21
C ASP A 49 -0.11 -9.29 15.93
N ILE A 50 -1.16 -8.48 16.05
CA ILE A 50 -1.80 -7.78 14.95
C ILE A 50 -1.25 -6.36 14.82
N THR A 51 -0.74 -6.02 13.64
CA THR A 51 -0.38 -4.65 13.26
C THR A 51 -1.17 -4.22 12.03
N ILE A 52 -1.89 -3.12 12.14
CA ILE A 52 -2.61 -2.48 11.03
C ILE A 52 -1.93 -1.14 10.74
N VAL A 53 -1.57 -0.92 9.49
CA VAL A 53 -1.03 0.34 9.00
C VAL A 53 -2.00 0.95 7.99
N LYS A 54 -2.34 2.22 8.17
CA LYS A 54 -3.16 3.01 7.26
C LYS A 54 -2.41 4.23 6.77
N TYR A 55 -2.43 4.47 5.46
CA TYR A 55 -1.90 5.67 4.84
C TYR A 55 -3.07 6.58 4.44
N SER A 56 -3.02 7.85 4.81
CA SER A 56 -4.06 8.82 4.50
C SER A 56 -3.46 10.02 3.78
N ARG A 57 -3.93 10.27 2.56
CA ARG A 57 -3.52 11.43 1.75
C ARG A 57 -3.97 12.72 2.46
N LYS A 58 -3.06 13.68 2.62
CA LYS A 58 -3.43 15.01 3.09
C LYS A 58 -4.13 15.79 1.99
N GLU A 59 -5.18 16.51 2.35
CA GLU A 59 -5.96 17.32 1.41
C GLU A 59 -5.07 18.35 0.69
N GLY A 60 -5.26 18.53 -0.61
CA GLY A 60 -4.46 19.44 -1.44
C GLY A 60 -3.06 18.94 -1.82
N SER A 61 -2.59 17.83 -1.26
CA SER A 61 -1.26 17.29 -1.55
C SER A 61 -1.23 16.46 -2.83
N GLN A 62 -0.86 17.08 -3.96
CA GLN A 62 -0.70 16.37 -5.24
C GLN A 62 0.38 15.29 -5.17
N LYS A 63 1.50 15.58 -4.52
CA LYS A 63 2.57 14.58 -4.30
C LYS A 63 2.09 13.42 -3.43
N GLY A 64 1.26 13.71 -2.43
CA GLY A 64 0.65 12.68 -1.57
C GLY A 64 -0.26 11.75 -2.36
N ALA A 65 -1.13 12.32 -3.20
CA ALA A 65 -1.99 11.53 -4.09
C ALA A 65 -1.17 10.68 -5.07
N TYR A 66 -0.22 11.29 -5.78
CA TYR A 66 0.63 10.57 -6.73
C TYR A 66 1.41 9.44 -6.04
N THR A 67 2.01 9.70 -4.88
CA THR A 67 2.80 8.69 -4.15
C THR A 67 1.93 7.55 -3.64
N TYR A 68 0.74 7.86 -3.12
CA TYR A 68 -0.23 6.86 -2.66
C TYR A 68 -0.60 5.89 -3.79
N ASP A 69 -0.93 6.44 -4.96
CA ASP A 69 -1.35 5.64 -6.12
C ASP A 69 -0.16 4.92 -6.77
N TYR A 70 1.00 5.58 -6.90
CA TYR A 70 2.20 5.04 -7.55
C TYR A 70 2.75 3.80 -6.83
N PHE A 71 2.73 3.81 -5.49
CA PHE A 71 3.15 2.67 -4.67
C PHE A 71 2.01 1.76 -4.27
N ASN A 72 0.78 2.05 -4.74
CA ASN A 72 -0.43 1.30 -4.42
C ASN A 72 -0.58 1.06 -2.92
N LEU A 73 -0.48 2.13 -2.13
CA LEU A 73 -0.45 2.04 -0.67
C LEU A 73 -1.75 1.41 -0.11
N SER A 74 -2.88 1.52 -0.82
CA SER A 74 -4.13 0.84 -0.47
C SER A 74 -4.00 -0.69 -0.43
N GLU A 75 -3.28 -1.31 -1.36
CA GLU A 75 -3.07 -2.77 -1.32
C GLU A 75 -2.16 -3.19 -0.17
N LEU A 76 -1.20 -2.34 0.22
CA LEU A 76 -0.39 -2.60 1.41
C LEU A 76 -1.24 -2.54 2.69
N GLU A 77 -2.25 -1.68 2.73
CA GLU A 77 -3.22 -1.61 3.82
C GLU A 77 -4.10 -2.86 3.86
N ILE A 78 -4.62 -3.30 2.71
CA ILE A 78 -5.43 -4.52 2.60
C ILE A 78 -4.63 -5.75 3.02
N GLY A 79 -3.41 -5.93 2.50
CA GLY A 79 -2.56 -7.05 2.89
C GLY A 79 -2.21 -7.07 4.39
N SER A 80 -1.98 -5.89 4.98
CA SER A 80 -1.80 -5.75 6.44
C SER A 80 -3.07 -6.11 7.21
N PHE A 81 -4.24 -5.77 6.68
CA PHE A 81 -5.54 -6.08 7.28
C PHE A 81 -5.89 -7.56 7.15
N ASP A 82 -5.72 -8.17 5.98
CA ASP A 82 -5.99 -9.59 5.73
C ASP A 82 -5.10 -10.48 6.61
N GLN A 83 -3.80 -10.16 6.68
CA GLN A 83 -2.88 -10.83 7.59
C GLN A 83 -3.33 -10.68 9.05
N SER A 84 -3.80 -9.48 9.44
CA SER A 84 -4.28 -9.23 10.80
C SER A 84 -5.56 -9.98 11.17
N GLN A 85 -6.43 -10.25 10.20
CA GLN A 85 -7.67 -10.99 10.41
C GLN A 85 -7.48 -12.51 10.27
N GLY A 86 -6.24 -12.98 10.13
CA GLY A 86 -5.94 -14.41 9.93
C GLY A 86 -6.40 -14.93 8.56
N ALA A 87 -6.73 -14.04 7.62
CA ALA A 87 -6.99 -14.40 6.25
C ALA A 87 -5.64 -14.68 5.57
N SER A 88 -5.13 -15.91 5.69
CA SER A 88 -4.21 -16.42 4.67
C SER A 88 -5.00 -16.45 3.38
N HIS A 89 -4.53 -15.77 2.33
CA HIS A 89 -5.09 -15.92 0.99
C HIS A 89 -5.41 -17.40 0.78
N SER A 90 -6.70 -17.71 0.71
CA SER A 90 -7.10 -18.99 0.14
C SER A 90 -6.74 -18.84 -1.33
N GLU A 91 -5.58 -19.35 -1.71
CA GLU A 91 -5.52 -20.06 -2.99
C GLU A 91 -6.80 -20.88 -3.04
N GLU A 92 -7.62 -20.57 -4.04
CA GLU A 92 -8.96 -21.08 -4.31
C GLU A 92 -9.37 -22.22 -3.38
N LEU A 93 -10.45 -22.06 -2.61
CA LEU A 93 -11.06 -23.17 -1.87
C LEU A 93 -11.29 -24.33 -2.86
N ASN A 94 -10.32 -25.26 -2.92
CA ASN A 94 -10.44 -26.49 -3.67
C ASN A 94 -11.70 -27.19 -3.16
N GLY A 95 -12.43 -27.87 -4.05
CA GLY A 95 -13.74 -28.46 -3.73
C GLY A 95 -13.82 -29.26 -2.42
N ALA A 96 -12.68 -29.81 -1.97
CA ALA A 96 -12.53 -30.46 -0.66
C ALA A 96 -12.88 -29.57 0.55
N ALA A 97 -12.57 -28.26 0.52
CA ALA A 97 -12.89 -27.34 1.62
C ALA A 97 -14.39 -26.99 1.66
N LEU A 98 -15.06 -26.99 0.50
CA LEU A 98 -16.50 -26.82 0.41
C LEU A 98 -17.23 -28.09 0.90
N GLU A 99 -16.73 -29.28 0.53
CA GLU A 99 -17.26 -30.56 1.01
C GLU A 99 -17.13 -30.72 2.54
N ALA A 100 -15.97 -30.35 3.11
CA ALA A 100 -15.78 -30.43 4.56
C ALA A 100 -16.77 -29.53 5.33
N ARG A 101 -17.11 -28.37 4.76
CA ARG A 101 -18.07 -27.43 5.35
C ARG A 101 -19.52 -27.93 5.23
N MET A 102 -19.88 -28.51 4.09
CA MET A 102 -21.19 -29.14 3.90
C MET A 102 -21.38 -30.35 4.82
N LEU A 103 -20.31 -31.14 5.05
CA LEU A 103 -20.35 -32.27 5.97
C LEU A 103 -20.54 -31.81 7.43
N ALA A 104 -19.89 -30.71 7.84
CA ALA A 104 -20.04 -30.17 9.19
C ALA A 104 -21.47 -29.67 9.48
N GLU A 105 -22.10 -29.01 8.51
CA GLU A 105 -23.51 -28.59 8.62
C GLU A 105 -24.46 -29.79 8.75
N ASP A 106 -24.18 -30.91 8.06
CA ASP A 106 -24.99 -32.13 8.12
C ASP A 106 -24.85 -32.87 9.47
N PHE A 107 -23.72 -32.68 10.18
CA PHE A 107 -23.49 -33.21 11.53
C PHE A 107 -23.84 -32.23 12.65
N GLY A 108 -24.40 -31.06 12.34
CA GLY A 108 -24.92 -30.11 13.32
C GLY A 108 -23.86 -29.47 14.22
N GLN A 109 -22.64 -29.26 13.71
CA GLN A 109 -21.59 -28.48 14.38
C GLN A 109 -21.45 -27.10 13.73
#